data_AF-A0A438IPK6-F1
#
_entry.id   AF-A0A438IPK6-F1
#
_cell.length_a   1.000
_cell.length_b   1.000
_cell.length_c   1.000
_cell.angle_alpha   90.00
_cell.angle_beta   90.00
_cell.angle_gamma   90.00
#
_symmetry.space_group_name_H-M   'P 1'
#
loop_
_entity.id
_entity.type
_entity.pdbx_description
1 polymer ?
#
loop_
_entity_poly.entity_id
_entity_poly.type
_entity_poly.pdbx_seq_one_letter_code
_entity_poly.pdbx_strand_id
1 'polypeptide(L)'
;MDMAAEWIINLLVLNAIAPSTCNTLILLLLHIHQPQFYQQEASKLRRQIRDIQNLNRHILGEALSSLNFKELKNLETRLEKGISRIRSKKNELLFAEIEYMQKREIELQNSNLFLRAQQMNLMPGSQYESVPQQPYDSQNLLPVNLLDPNHHYSRHDQTALQLV
;
A
#
# COMPACT_ATOMS: atom_id res chain seq x y z
N MET A 1 15.63 46.22 -19.54
CA MET A 1 14.16 46.23 -19.74
C MET A 1 13.80 44.90 -20.34
N ASP A 2 12.76 44.27 -19.82
CA ASP A 2 12.43 42.86 -20.06
C ASP A 2 12.15 42.61 -21.56
N MET A 3 12.74 41.58 -22.17
CA MET A 3 12.51 41.25 -23.59
C MET A 3 11.02 41.02 -23.88
N ALA A 4 10.27 40.56 -22.88
CA ALA A 4 8.83 40.44 -22.95
C ALA A 4 8.13 41.81 -23.11
N ALA A 5 8.62 42.86 -22.46
CA ALA A 5 8.03 44.20 -22.53
C ALA A 5 8.25 44.86 -23.89
N GLU A 6 9.45 44.73 -24.49
CA GLU A 6 9.69 45.21 -25.85
C GLU A 6 8.87 44.45 -26.89
N TRP A 7 8.68 43.13 -26.71
CA TRP A 7 7.87 42.34 -27.63
C TRP A 7 6.38 42.71 -27.55
N ILE A 8 5.86 42.94 -26.34
CA ILE A 8 4.47 43.38 -26.13
C ILE A 8 4.22 44.77 -26.72
N ILE A 9 5.14 45.73 -26.51
CA ILE A 9 5.01 47.09 -27.07
C ILE A 9 5.01 47.04 -28.60
N ASN A 10 5.94 46.30 -29.22
CA ASN A 10 5.99 46.17 -30.67
C ASN A 10 4.73 45.47 -31.24
N LEU A 11 4.20 44.47 -30.53
CA LEU A 11 2.97 43.79 -30.92
C LEU A 11 1.75 44.72 -30.87
N LEU A 12 1.65 45.57 -29.84
CA LEU A 12 0.58 46.57 -29.70
C LEU A 12 0.63 47.63 -30.81
N VAL A 13 1.83 48.11 -31.15
CA VAL A 13 2.03 49.08 -32.24
C VAL A 13 1.64 48.49 -33.59
N LEU A 14 2.02 47.23 -33.86
CA LEU A 14 1.67 46.55 -35.11
C LEU A 14 0.16 46.29 -35.24
N ASN A 15 -0.53 45.99 -34.13
CA ASN A 15 -1.98 45.80 -34.08
C ASN A 15 -2.76 47.09 -34.40
N ALA A 16 -2.22 48.25 -33.98
CA ALA A 16 -2.83 49.55 -34.24
C ALA A 16 -2.72 49.99 -35.71
N ILE A 17 -1.66 49.58 -36.42
CA ILE A 17 -1.39 49.99 -37.81
C ILE A 17 -2.08 49.07 -38.81
N ALA A 18 -2.15 47.77 -38.54
CA ALA A 18 -2.73 46.79 -39.46
C ALA A 18 -3.37 45.61 -38.70
N PRO A 19 -4.62 45.78 -38.20
CA PRO A 19 -5.23 44.85 -37.26
C PRO A 19 -5.53 43.47 -37.86
N SER A 20 -5.84 43.40 -39.16
CA SER A 20 -6.09 42.13 -39.86
C SER A 20 -4.83 41.26 -39.99
N THR A 21 -3.69 41.88 -40.32
CA THR A 21 -2.39 41.20 -40.35
C THR A 21 -1.90 40.82 -38.95
N CYS A 22 -2.14 41.67 -37.95
CA CYS A 22 -1.78 41.36 -36.56
C CYS A 22 -2.58 40.17 -36.01
N ASN A 23 -3.90 40.13 -36.24
CA ASN A 23 -4.75 39.00 -35.84
C ASN A 23 -4.32 37.69 -36.52
N THR A 24 -3.93 37.74 -37.80
CA THR A 24 -3.43 36.55 -38.52
C THR A 24 -2.12 36.06 -37.91
N LEU A 25 -1.18 36.96 -37.59
CA LEU A 25 0.07 36.62 -36.91
C LEU A 25 -0.15 36.05 -35.51
N ILE A 26 -1.06 36.61 -34.72
CA ILE A 26 -1.41 36.11 -33.38
C ILE A 26 -2.00 34.70 -33.47
N LEU A 27 -2.92 34.45 -34.42
CA LEU A 27 -3.49 33.13 -34.64
C LEU A 27 -2.43 32.12 -35.11
N LEU A 28 -1.52 32.52 -35.99
CA LEU A 28 -0.43 31.66 -36.47
C LEU A 28 0.55 31.32 -35.33
N LEU A 29 0.90 32.31 -34.50
CA LEU A 29 1.76 32.12 -33.34
C LEU A 29 1.10 31.19 -32.30
N LEU A 30 -0.19 31.38 -32.00
CA LEU A 30 -0.94 30.52 -31.10
C LEU A 30 -1.04 29.09 -31.65
N HIS A 31 -1.32 28.95 -32.94
CA HIS A 31 -1.42 27.66 -33.64
C HIS A 31 -0.09 26.89 -33.64
N ILE A 32 1.05 27.58 -33.71
CA ILE A 32 2.37 26.96 -33.68
C ILE A 32 2.80 26.66 -32.23
N HIS A 33 2.62 27.61 -31.32
CA HIS A 33 3.20 27.53 -29.98
C HIS A 33 2.45 26.58 -29.04
N GLN A 34 1.10 26.54 -29.10
CA GLN A 34 0.31 25.62 -28.27
C GLN A 34 0.66 24.15 -28.49
N PRO A 35 0.61 23.60 -29.72
CA PRO A 35 0.91 22.18 -29.92
C PRO A 35 2.38 21.86 -29.61
N GLN A 36 3.33 22.76 -29.88
CA GLN A 36 4.74 22.56 -29.53
C GLN A 36 4.94 22.44 -28.01
N PHE A 37 4.28 23.32 -27.24
CA PHE A 37 4.32 23.26 -25.77
C PHE A 37 3.75 21.92 -25.26
N TYR A 38 2.57 21.52 -25.72
CA TYR A 38 1.97 20.25 -25.29
C TYR A 38 2.77 19.03 -25.76
N GLN A 39 3.38 19.09 -26.93
CA GLN A 39 4.27 18.04 -27.43
C GLN A 39 5.53 17.89 -26.57
N GLN A 40 6.11 19.00 -26.11
CA GLN A 40 7.24 18.99 -25.20
C GLN A 40 6.86 18.39 -23.84
N GLU A 41 5.72 18.80 -23.27
CA GLU A 41 5.25 18.28 -21.99
C GLU A 41 4.90 16.78 -22.09
N ALA A 42 4.25 16.36 -23.18
CA ALA A 42 3.99 14.95 -23.45
C ALA A 42 5.29 14.14 -23.58
N SER A 43 6.33 14.70 -24.22
CA SER A 43 7.63 14.05 -24.36
C SER A 43 8.34 13.88 -23.02
N LYS A 44 8.23 14.88 -22.13
CA LYS A 44 8.75 14.84 -20.77
C LYS A 44 8.04 13.77 -19.93
N LEU A 45 6.71 13.74 -19.95
CA LEU A 45 5.92 12.72 -19.27
C LEU A 45 6.24 11.31 -19.78
N ARG A 46 6.35 11.12 -21.10
CA ARG A 46 6.76 9.84 -21.70
C ARG A 46 8.13 9.37 -21.22
N ARG A 47 9.08 10.30 -21.02
CA ARG A 47 10.38 9.96 -20.45
C ARG A 47 10.24 9.50 -19.00
N GLN A 48 9.52 10.25 -18.17
CA GLN A 48 9.27 9.88 -16.78
C GLN A 48 8.61 8.51 -16.64
N ILE A 49 7.64 8.19 -17.49
CA ILE A 49 7.00 6.87 -17.53
C ILE A 49 8.03 5.77 -17.79
N ARG A 50 8.90 5.94 -18.79
CA ARG A 50 9.94 4.96 -19.10
C ARG A 50 10.92 4.80 -17.94
N ASP A 51 11.32 5.90 -17.30
CA ASP A 51 12.24 5.88 -16.17
C ASP A 51 11.65 5.11 -14.99
N ILE A 52 10.37 5.33 -14.67
CA ILE A 52 9.63 4.59 -13.63
C ILE A 52 9.50 3.10 -14.00
N GLN A 53 9.16 2.78 -15.24
CA GLN A 53 9.06 1.39 -15.70
C GLN A 53 10.40 0.67 -15.61
N ASN A 54 11.50 1.32 -15.98
CA ASN A 54 12.85 0.77 -15.86
C ASN A 54 13.20 0.52 -14.39
N LEU A 55 12.91 1.49 -13.52
CA LEU A 55 13.13 1.36 -12.09
C LEU A 55 12.31 0.19 -11.49
N ASN A 56 11.05 0.02 -11.89
CA ASN A 56 10.23 -1.10 -11.43
C ASN A 56 10.83 -2.44 -11.85
N ARG A 57 11.28 -2.59 -13.10
CA ARG A 57 11.97 -3.81 -13.55
C ARG A 57 13.21 -4.10 -12.70
N HIS A 58 14.03 -3.09 -12.43
CA HIS A 58 15.21 -3.25 -11.56
C HIS A 58 14.82 -3.67 -10.14
N ILE A 59 13.79 -3.06 -9.54
CA ILE A 59 13.28 -3.42 -8.20
C ILE A 59 12.77 -4.87 -8.18
N LEU A 60 12.18 -5.35 -9.27
CA LEU A 60 11.73 -6.73 -9.44
C LEU A 60 12.86 -7.72 -9.75
N GLY A 61 14.10 -7.24 -9.87
CA GLY A 61 15.27 -8.08 -10.17
C GLY A 61 15.48 -8.36 -11.66
N GLU A 62 14.79 -7.65 -12.54
CA GLU A 62 14.92 -7.76 -13.98
C GLU A 62 15.91 -6.74 -14.55
N ALA A 63 16.44 -7.01 -15.76
CA ALA A 63 17.32 -6.11 -16.51
C ALA A 63 18.53 -5.57 -15.70
N LEU A 64 19.03 -6.34 -14.72
CA LEU A 64 20.12 -5.91 -13.84
C LEU A 64 21.46 -5.78 -14.58
N SER A 65 21.63 -6.46 -15.71
CA SER A 65 22.83 -6.38 -16.55
C SER A 65 23.07 -4.98 -17.13
N SER A 66 22.05 -4.11 -17.14
CA SER A 66 22.20 -2.71 -17.58
C SER A 66 22.77 -1.80 -16.50
N LEU A 67 22.88 -2.27 -15.26
CA LEU A 67 23.33 -1.48 -14.12
C LEU A 67 24.82 -1.72 -13.85
N ASN A 68 25.54 -0.66 -13.51
CA ASN A 68 26.91 -0.81 -13.00
C ASN A 68 26.91 -1.21 -11.51
N PHE A 69 28.08 -1.59 -10.99
CA PHE A 69 28.22 -2.06 -9.61
C PHE A 69 27.70 -1.05 -8.57
N LYS A 70 27.95 0.24 -8.76
CA LYS A 70 27.50 1.30 -7.83
C LYS A 70 25.98 1.41 -7.82
N GLU A 71 25.36 1.35 -8.98
CA GLU A 71 23.89 1.38 -9.13
C GLU A 71 23.25 0.14 -8.52
N LEU A 72 23.84 -1.03 -8.75
CA LEU A 72 23.36 -2.29 -8.20
C LEU A 72 23.44 -2.29 -6.67
N LYS A 73 24.54 -1.81 -6.08
CA LYS A 73 24.68 -1.68 -4.63
C LYS A 73 23.66 -0.70 -4.03
N ASN A 74 23.37 0.39 -4.74
CA ASN A 74 22.35 1.34 -4.32
C ASN A 74 20.94 0.72 -4.38
N LEU A 75 20.64 -0.05 -5.43
CA LEU A 75 19.38 -0.78 -5.57
C LEU A 75 19.20 -1.79 -4.43
N GLU A 76 20.20 -2.61 -4.15
CA GLU A 76 20.21 -3.57 -3.05
C GLU A 76 19.93 -2.89 -1.70
N THR A 77 20.65 -1.80 -1.41
CA THR A 77 20.48 -1.03 -0.16
C THR A 77 19.06 -0.48 -0.02
N ARG A 78 18.45 -0.04 -1.12
CA ARG A 78 17.07 0.46 -1.12
C ARG A 78 16.07 -0.67 -0.86
N LEU A 79 16.26 -1.82 -1.49
CA LEU A 79 15.43 -3.00 -1.30
C LEU A 79 15.51 -3.50 0.14
N GLU A 80 16.71 -3.60 0.70
CA GLU A 80 16.93 -4.04 2.08
C GLU A 80 16.20 -3.13 3.08
N LYS A 81 16.31 -1.81 2.92
CA LYS A 81 15.56 -0.84 3.74
C LYS A 81 14.04 -0.99 3.57
N GLY A 82 13.55 -1.20 2.34
CA GLY A 82 12.14 -1.40 2.07
C GLY A 82 11.59 -2.66 2.74
N ILE A 83 12.28 -3.78 2.58
CA ILE A 83 11.93 -5.08 3.17
C ILE A 83 11.96 -4.99 4.70
N SER A 84 12.97 -4.34 5.27
CA SER A 84 13.07 -4.12 6.72
C SER A 84 11.86 -3.35 7.25
N ARG A 85 11.44 -2.26 6.59
CA ARG A 85 10.23 -1.50 6.96
C ARG A 85 8.96 -2.33 6.89
N ILE A 86 8.79 -3.12 5.82
CA ILE A 86 7.63 -4.00 5.66
C ILE A 86 7.57 -5.03 6.80
N ARG A 87 8.71 -5.66 7.10
CA ARG A 87 8.81 -6.66 8.18
C ARG A 87 8.49 -6.03 9.53
N SER A 88 9.06 -4.87 9.84
CA SER A 88 8.76 -4.16 11.09
C SER A 88 7.28 -3.83 11.22
N LYS A 89 6.65 -3.31 10.16
CA LYS A 89 5.22 -2.98 10.21
C LYS A 89 4.34 -4.23 10.35
N LYS A 90 4.69 -5.32 9.65
CA LYS A 90 3.98 -6.60 9.78
C LYS A 90 4.08 -7.12 11.22
N ASN A 91 5.26 -7.06 11.83
CA ASN A 91 5.46 -7.49 13.21
C ASN A 91 4.66 -6.63 14.19
N GLU A 92 4.69 -5.30 14.04
CA GLU A 92 3.89 -4.37 14.85
C GLU A 92 2.40 -4.73 14.82
N LEU A 93 1.84 -4.97 13.62
CA LEU A 93 0.43 -5.34 13.46
C LEU A 93 0.12 -6.72 14.04
N LEU A 94 1.02 -7.70 13.86
CA LEU A 94 0.84 -9.03 14.44
C LEU A 94 0.86 -8.99 15.97
N PHE A 95 1.74 -8.19 16.58
CA PHE A 95 1.75 -8.05 18.03
C PHE A 95 0.48 -7.39 18.56
N ALA A 96 -0.02 -6.35 17.89
CA ALA A 96 -1.29 -5.73 18.25
C ALA A 96 -2.47 -6.72 18.14
N GLU A 97 -2.48 -7.56 17.11
CA GLU A 97 -3.53 -8.58 16.94
C GLU A 97 -3.46 -9.66 18.03
N ILE A 98 -2.26 -10.13 18.38
CA ILE A 98 -2.05 -11.10 19.47
C ILE A 98 -2.56 -10.53 20.79
N GLU A 99 -2.21 -9.28 21.11
CA GLU A 99 -2.66 -8.62 22.34
C GLU A 99 -4.18 -8.47 22.39
N TYR A 100 -4.80 -8.09 21.27
CA TYR A 100 -6.25 -8.00 21.15
C TYR A 100 -6.94 -9.35 21.37
N MET A 101 -6.42 -10.42 20.76
CA MET A 101 -6.95 -11.77 20.90
C MET A 101 -6.82 -12.28 22.35
N GLN A 102 -5.67 -12.05 23.00
CA GLN A 102 -5.46 -12.44 24.41
C GLN A 102 -6.42 -11.72 25.36
N LYS A 103 -6.64 -10.41 25.16
CA LYS A 103 -7.62 -9.67 25.96
C LYS A 103 -9.03 -10.24 25.78
N ARG A 104 -9.42 -10.54 24.54
CA ARG A 104 -10.72 -11.13 24.23
C ARG A 104 -10.89 -12.52 24.82
N GLU A 105 -9.83 -13.34 24.81
CA GLU A 105 -9.83 -14.65 25.47
C GLU A 105 -10.13 -14.51 26.96
N ILE A 106 -9.47 -13.60 27.66
CA ILE A 106 -9.68 -13.33 29.09
C ILE A 106 -11.13 -12.88 29.36
N GLU A 107 -11.66 -11.95 28.56
CA GLU A 107 -13.04 -11.48 28.70
C GLU A 107 -14.08 -12.60 28.52
N LEU A 108 -13.84 -13.50 27.56
CA LEU A 108 -14.69 -14.66 27.32
C LEU A 108 -14.59 -15.69 28.46
N GLN A 109 -13.38 -15.95 28.95
CA GLN A 109 -13.15 -16.86 30.09
C GLN A 109 -13.87 -16.34 31.35
N ASN A 110 -13.75 -15.05 31.66
CA ASN A 110 -14.44 -14.41 32.78
C ASN A 110 -15.96 -14.52 32.64
N SER A 111 -16.49 -14.26 31.43
CA SER A 111 -17.92 -14.38 31.14
C SER A 111 -18.42 -15.82 31.29
N ASN A 112 -17.65 -16.80 30.82
CA ASN A 112 -17.99 -18.22 30.93
C ASN A 112 -18.01 -18.67 32.40
N LEU A 113 -17.02 -18.24 33.20
CA LEU A 113 -16.96 -18.52 34.63
C LEU A 113 -18.17 -17.94 35.37
N PHE A 114 -18.54 -16.69 35.08
CA PHE A 114 -19.71 -16.05 35.67
C PHE A 114 -21.01 -16.80 35.37
N LEU A 115 -21.21 -17.21 34.10
CA LEU A 115 -22.40 -17.97 33.70
C LEU A 115 -22.48 -19.35 34.38
N ARG A 116 -21.35 -20.06 34.50
CA ARG A 116 -21.29 -21.34 35.23
C ARG A 116 -21.62 -21.19 36.71
N ALA A 117 -21.11 -20.14 37.36
CA ALA A 117 -21.43 -19.84 38.75
C ALA A 117 -22.94 -19.55 38.92
N GLN A 118 -23.55 -18.81 37.98
CA GLN A 118 -24.99 -18.57 37.96
C GLN A 118 -25.79 -19.85 37.77
N GLN A 119 -25.38 -20.76 36.87
CA GLN A 119 -26.04 -22.06 36.69
C GLN A 119 -25.99 -22.92 37.97
N MET A 120 -24.88 -22.95 38.70
CA MET A 120 -24.81 -23.66 39.99
C MET A 120 -25.80 -23.14 41.02
N ASN A 121 -25.99 -21.82 41.08
CA ASN A 121 -26.91 -21.20 42.03
C ASN A 121 -28.39 -21.44 41.67
N LEU A 122 -28.70 -21.74 40.40
CA LEU A 122 -30.05 -21.97 39.91
C LEU A 122 -30.47 -23.45 39.88
N MET A 123 -29.53 -24.40 39.93
CA MET A 123 -29.80 -25.85 40.03
C MET A 123 -28.82 -26.54 40.99
N PRO A 124 -29.14 -26.61 42.29
CA PRO A 124 -28.34 -27.39 43.25
C PRO A 124 -28.66 -28.88 43.06
N GLY A 125 -28.02 -29.56 42.11
CA GLY A 125 -28.18 -31.01 41.96
C GLY A 125 -27.79 -31.65 40.63
N SER A 126 -27.57 -30.86 39.56
CA SER A 126 -27.17 -31.41 38.26
C SER A 126 -25.67 -31.64 38.24
N GLN A 127 -25.22 -32.90 38.40
CA GLN A 127 -23.82 -33.28 38.15
C GLN A 127 -23.54 -33.13 36.66
N TYR A 128 -22.93 -32.01 36.27
CA TYR A 128 -22.20 -31.91 35.02
C TYR A 128 -20.74 -32.17 35.36
N GLU A 129 -20.15 -33.17 34.70
CA GLU A 129 -18.73 -33.51 34.82
C GLU A 129 -17.88 -32.25 34.60
N SER A 130 -17.31 -31.71 35.68
CA SER A 130 -16.42 -30.58 35.60
C SER A 130 -15.10 -31.06 35.02
N VAL A 131 -14.89 -30.82 33.72
CA VAL A 131 -13.56 -30.97 33.12
C VAL A 131 -12.61 -30.07 33.93
N PRO A 132 -11.55 -30.62 34.56
CA PRO A 132 -10.65 -29.82 35.37
C PRO A 132 -9.96 -28.79 34.47
N GLN A 133 -10.15 -27.50 34.74
CA GLN A 133 -9.39 -26.46 34.07
C GLN A 133 -7.94 -26.54 34.57
N GLN A 134 -7.05 -27.01 33.71
CA GLN A 134 -5.63 -26.70 33.86
C GLN A 134 -5.44 -25.20 33.53
N PRO A 135 -4.52 -24.51 34.22
CA PRO A 135 -4.12 -23.16 33.83
C PRO A 135 -3.66 -23.23 32.38
N TYR A 136 -4.33 -22.51 31.48
CA TYR A 136 -3.86 -22.37 30.11
C TYR A 136 -2.66 -21.42 30.13
N ASP A 137 -1.48 -21.98 30.38
CA ASP A 137 -0.23 -21.28 30.11
C ASP A 137 -0.11 -21.15 28.59
N SER A 138 0.03 -19.92 28.12
CA SER A 138 0.22 -19.55 26.70
C SER A 138 1.43 -20.20 26.02
N GLN A 139 2.23 -20.97 26.76
CA GLN A 139 3.37 -21.75 26.27
C GLN A 139 3.03 -23.20 25.88
N ASN A 140 1.84 -23.72 26.22
CA ASN A 140 1.43 -25.08 25.85
C ASN A 140 0.26 -25.04 24.87
N LEU A 141 0.59 -25.11 23.58
CA LEU A 141 -0.37 -25.41 22.52
C LEU A 141 -1.05 -26.76 22.84
N LEU A 142 -2.34 -26.70 23.16
CA LEU A 142 -3.40 -27.73 23.25
C LEU A 142 -2.98 -29.22 23.34
N PRO A 143 -3.57 -30.01 24.26
CA PRO A 143 -3.50 -31.47 24.19
C PRO A 143 -4.07 -31.98 22.86
N VAL A 144 -3.27 -32.72 22.11
CA VAL A 144 -3.51 -33.28 20.76
C VAL A 144 -4.64 -34.34 20.71
N ASN A 145 -5.49 -34.41 21.74
CA ASN A 145 -6.54 -35.44 21.87
C ASN A 145 -7.94 -34.99 21.41
N LEU A 146 -8.11 -33.80 20.81
CA LEU A 146 -9.42 -33.32 20.34
C LEU A 146 -9.53 -33.14 18.81
N LEU A 147 -8.67 -33.79 18.04
CA LEU A 147 -8.84 -33.86 16.58
C LEU A 147 -9.79 -35.02 16.24
N ASP A 148 -11.09 -34.73 16.28
CA ASP A 148 -12.11 -35.56 15.63
C ASP A 148 -11.86 -35.51 14.10
N PRO A 149 -11.74 -36.64 13.36
CA PRO A 149 -11.24 -36.64 11.98
C PRO A 149 -12.14 -35.97 10.94
N ASN A 150 -13.32 -35.46 11.32
CA ASN A 150 -14.39 -35.16 10.36
C ASN A 150 -15.01 -33.79 10.53
N HIS A 151 -14.22 -32.72 10.40
CA HIS A 151 -14.78 -31.40 10.07
C HIS A 151 -14.09 -30.86 8.83
N HIS A 152 -14.81 -30.96 7.70
CA HIS A 152 -14.50 -30.25 6.47
C HIS A 152 -14.58 -28.74 6.74
N TYR A 153 -13.46 -28.13 7.13
CA TYR A 153 -13.32 -26.68 7.05
C TYR A 153 -13.20 -26.31 5.57
N SER A 154 -14.30 -25.80 5.00
CA SER A 154 -14.27 -25.15 3.70
C SER A 154 -13.49 -23.85 3.85
N ARG A 155 -12.17 -23.93 3.64
CA ARG A 155 -11.25 -22.81 3.67
C ARG A 155 -11.40 -22.01 2.38
N HIS A 156 -12.27 -21.00 2.39
CA HIS A 156 -12.29 -19.96 1.37
C HIS A 156 -11.44 -18.77 1.82
N ASP A 157 -10.12 -18.94 1.80
CA ASP A 157 -9.17 -17.81 1.81
C ASP A 157 -8.66 -17.61 0.38
N GLN A 158 -9.37 -16.80 -0.41
CA GLN A 158 -8.75 -16.14 -1.55
C GLN A 158 -8.22 -14.78 -1.10
N THR A 159 -7.01 -14.76 -0.56
CA THR A 159 -6.15 -13.57 -0.66
C THR A 159 -5.07 -13.85 -1.69
N ALA A 160 -5.50 -13.95 -2.95
CA ALA A 160 -4.57 -13.91 -4.06
C ALA A 160 -4.04 -12.47 -4.18
N LEU A 161 -2.84 -12.21 -3.63
CA LEU A 161 -2.06 -11.05 -4.02
C LEU A 161 -1.52 -11.31 -5.43
N GLN A 162 -2.32 -10.96 -6.42
CA GLN A 162 -1.92 -10.98 -7.82
C GLN A 162 -1.09 -9.74 -8.09
N LEU A 163 0.23 -9.90 -8.05
CA LEU A 163 1.16 -8.92 -8.60
C LEU A 163 1.16 -9.11 -10.12
N VAL A 164 0.47 -8.19 -10.81
CA VAL A 164 0.64 -7.94 -12.25
C VAL A 164 1.50 -6.69 -12.41
#